data_AF-A0A5C6PYY4-F1
#
_entry.id   AF-A0A5C6PYY4-F1
#
_cell.length_a   1.000
_cell.length_b   1.000
_cell.length_c   1.000
_cell.angle_alpha   90.00
_cell.angle_beta   90.00
_cell.angle_gamma   90.00
#
_symmetry.space_group_name_H-M   'P 1'
#
loop_
_entity.id
_entity.type
_entity.pdbx_description
1 polymer ?
#
loop_
_entity_poly.entity_id
_entity_poly.type
_entity_poly.pdbx_seq_one_letter_code
_entity_poly.pdbx_strand_id
1 'polypeptide(L)'
;MRREHDVVPGRATPWRNVLVEFEVPSGARASADRLRPLLDDPELHWTPGLRRGVLALLPRSTAMVRVVLSWEWSVEAADFSVHSLEPDPFTPDELVVLERWMRASARRLASADDAVEAAVTRVVDDVVSGLDRSAPPRSGVPRAVEGSSIGTAVLGTRVAGPDETSPHGRVDVRLPDPGDPGHEVLVDVSTGRLLGHRTTLADEGDPWAFRYVVAEADEAGEAVDDDTTSGVSTADLVHWHDQHIQRQMLADDARQALVHLLAGLDAPASVGYRG
;
A
#
# COMPACT_ATOMS: atom_id res chain seq x y z
N MET A 1 -20.35 19.28 -8.50
CA MET A 1 -20.41 18.83 -9.90
C MET A 1 -21.09 17.46 -9.91
N ARG A 2 -21.98 17.16 -10.87
CA ARG A 2 -22.64 15.83 -10.97
C ARG A 2 -21.74 14.86 -11.77
N ARG A 3 -21.65 13.60 -11.33
CA ARG A 3 -20.85 12.49 -11.93
C ARG A 3 -20.98 12.31 -13.44
N GLU A 4 -22.09 12.76 -14.03
CA GLU A 4 -22.38 12.72 -15.46
C GLU A 4 -21.57 13.71 -16.31
N HIS A 5 -20.78 14.59 -15.67
CA HIS A 5 -19.83 15.50 -16.31
C HIS A 5 -18.36 15.24 -15.89
N ASP A 6 -18.07 14.08 -15.29
CA ASP A 6 -16.69 13.68 -15.02
C ASP A 6 -16.01 13.36 -16.36
N VAL A 7 -15.46 14.40 -16.98
CA VAL A 7 -14.42 14.22 -17.99
C VAL A 7 -13.32 13.44 -17.31
N VAL A 8 -12.95 12.28 -17.85
CA VAL A 8 -11.81 11.48 -17.37
C VAL A 8 -10.65 12.44 -17.15
N PRO A 9 -10.13 12.59 -15.91
CA PRO A 9 -9.11 13.59 -15.62
C PRO A 9 -7.94 13.43 -16.60
N GLY A 10 -7.83 14.41 -17.49
CA GLY A 10 -6.77 14.45 -18.49
C GLY A 10 -5.47 14.84 -17.81
N ARG A 11 -4.76 13.83 -17.26
CA ARG A 11 -3.31 13.75 -16.97
C ARG A 11 -3.06 12.57 -16.02
N ALA A 12 -3.45 11.36 -16.42
CA ALA A 12 -2.88 10.17 -15.81
C ALA A 12 -1.36 10.23 -16.09
N THR A 13 -0.58 10.44 -15.04
CA THR A 13 0.87 10.32 -15.09
C THR A 13 1.25 9.00 -15.74
N PRO A 14 2.28 9.00 -16.61
CA PRO A 14 2.62 7.80 -17.38
C PRO A 14 2.98 6.67 -16.41
N TRP A 15 2.60 5.45 -16.81
CA TRP A 15 2.93 4.26 -16.05
C TRP A 15 4.45 4.08 -15.93
N ARG A 16 4.92 3.74 -14.73
CA ARG A 16 6.34 3.50 -14.41
C ARG A 16 6.52 2.16 -13.71
N ASN A 17 7.66 1.53 -13.94
CA ASN A 17 8.07 0.33 -13.21
C ASN A 17 9.23 0.70 -12.27
N VAL A 18 9.03 0.50 -10.98
CA VAL A 18 10.02 0.79 -9.93
C VAL A 18 10.65 -0.52 -9.47
N LEU A 19 11.98 -0.61 -9.51
CA LEU A 19 12.71 -1.71 -8.91
C LEU A 19 12.92 -1.44 -7.42
N VAL A 20 12.42 -2.33 -6.56
CA VAL A 20 12.52 -2.19 -5.11
C VAL A 20 13.35 -3.33 -4.52
N GLU A 21 14.32 -2.97 -3.70
CA GLU A 21 15.16 -3.90 -2.94
C GLU A 21 14.76 -3.86 -1.45
N PHE A 22 14.58 -5.03 -0.85
CA PHE A 22 14.24 -5.21 0.55
C PHE A 22 15.29 -6.06 1.26
N GLU A 23 15.64 -5.67 2.49
CA GLU A 23 16.41 -6.55 3.37
C GLU A 23 15.48 -7.60 3.98
N VAL A 24 15.79 -8.86 3.74
CA VAL A 24 15.04 -10.01 4.29
C VAL A 24 15.99 -11.00 4.94
N PRO A 25 15.55 -11.81 5.91
CA PRO A 25 16.39 -12.86 6.48
C PRO A 25 16.92 -13.81 5.41
N SER A 26 18.20 -14.17 5.45
CA SER A 26 18.87 -15.06 4.49
C SER A 26 18.20 -16.44 4.35
N GLY A 27 17.51 -16.91 5.39
CA GLY A 27 16.72 -18.14 5.39
C GLY A 27 15.26 -17.98 4.98
N ALA A 28 14.79 -16.77 4.65
CA ALA A 28 13.38 -16.52 4.33
C ALA A 28 12.94 -17.36 3.14
N ARG A 29 13.67 -17.30 2.01
CA ARG A 29 13.36 -18.08 0.80
C ARG A 29 13.29 -19.59 1.09
N ALA A 30 14.22 -20.12 1.87
CA ALA A 30 14.26 -21.54 2.21
C ALA A 30 13.09 -21.97 3.12
N SER A 31 12.50 -21.03 3.87
CA SER A 31 11.40 -21.33 4.79
C SER A 31 10.12 -21.79 4.09
N ALA A 32 9.94 -21.45 2.81
CA ALA A 32 8.81 -21.88 2.00
C ALA A 32 9.10 -23.12 1.12
N ASP A 33 10.32 -23.69 1.14
CA ASP A 33 10.71 -24.75 0.19
C ASP A 33 9.82 -25.99 0.26
N ARG A 34 9.37 -26.38 1.45
CA ARG A 34 8.45 -27.50 1.66
C ARG A 34 7.01 -27.19 1.24
N LEU A 35 6.66 -25.91 1.19
CA LEU A 35 5.33 -25.45 0.86
C LEU A 35 5.16 -25.23 -0.65
N ARG A 36 6.22 -24.81 -1.36
CA ARG A 36 6.18 -24.50 -2.80
C ARG A 36 5.45 -25.53 -3.67
N PRO A 37 5.58 -26.85 -3.47
CA PRO A 37 4.84 -27.83 -4.29
C PRO A 37 3.31 -27.73 -4.16
N LEU A 38 2.82 -27.09 -3.08
CA LEU A 38 1.39 -26.90 -2.79
C LEU A 38 0.84 -25.59 -3.36
N LEU A 39 1.72 -24.71 -3.85
CA LEU A 39 1.39 -23.35 -4.26
C LEU A 39 1.43 -23.20 -5.77
N ASP A 40 0.50 -22.42 -6.31
CA ASP A 40 0.43 -22.02 -7.72
C ASP A 40 0.03 -20.54 -7.82
N ASP A 41 1.03 -19.68 -7.97
CA ASP A 41 0.87 -18.21 -7.91
C ASP A 41 0.15 -17.75 -6.63
N PRO A 42 0.75 -17.99 -5.44
CA PRO A 42 0.07 -17.77 -4.16
C PRO A 42 -0.04 -16.28 -3.81
N GLU A 43 -1.17 -15.90 -3.21
CA GLU A 43 -1.34 -14.59 -2.59
C GLU A 43 -1.36 -14.71 -1.07
N LEU A 44 -0.57 -13.89 -0.39
CA LEU A 44 -0.48 -13.83 1.07
C LEU A 44 -0.92 -12.45 1.57
N HIS A 45 -1.96 -12.41 2.39
CA HIS A 45 -2.43 -11.18 3.03
C HIS A 45 -2.15 -11.24 4.52
N TRP A 46 -1.56 -10.17 5.03
CA TRP A 46 -1.25 -10.01 6.43
C TRP A 46 -1.91 -8.76 6.98
N THR A 47 -2.65 -8.93 8.07
CA THR A 47 -3.18 -7.81 8.85
C THR A 47 -2.59 -7.91 10.25
N PRO A 48 -1.67 -7.02 10.63
CA PRO A 48 -1.19 -6.97 12.00
C PRO A 48 -2.32 -6.54 12.93
N GLY A 49 -2.23 -6.92 14.20
CA GLY A 49 -3.06 -6.29 15.20
C GLY A 49 -2.64 -6.64 16.61
N LEU A 50 -2.67 -5.61 17.47
CA LEU A 50 -2.33 -5.69 18.89
C LEU A 50 -3.26 -6.63 19.68
N ARG A 51 -4.48 -6.85 19.16
CA ARG A 51 -5.51 -7.71 19.77
C ARG A 51 -6.14 -8.70 18.80
N ARG A 52 -5.99 -8.53 17.48
CA ARG A 52 -6.49 -9.47 16.47
C ARG A 52 -5.61 -9.39 15.26
N GLY A 53 -4.95 -10.47 14.90
CA GLY A 53 -4.16 -10.55 13.68
C GLY A 53 -4.64 -11.69 12.79
N VAL A 54 -4.41 -11.52 11.49
CA VAL A 54 -4.79 -12.50 10.47
C VAL A 54 -3.65 -12.65 9.47
N LEU A 55 -3.34 -13.89 9.14
CA LEU A 55 -2.56 -14.27 7.97
C LEU A 55 -3.45 -15.14 7.09
N ALA A 56 -3.69 -14.72 5.85
CA ALA A 56 -4.50 -15.45 4.89
C ALA A 56 -3.68 -15.77 3.66
N LEU A 57 -3.61 -17.06 3.31
CA LEU A 57 -2.96 -17.56 2.11
C LEU A 57 -4.05 -18.04 1.13
N LEU A 58 -4.02 -17.50 -0.08
CA LEU A 58 -4.67 -18.07 -1.25
C LEU A 58 -3.58 -18.88 -1.98
N PRO A 59 -3.56 -20.21 -1.84
CA PRO A 59 -2.43 -21.02 -2.30
C PRO A 59 -2.40 -21.20 -3.81
N ARG A 60 -3.53 -21.01 -4.50
CA ARG A 60 -3.67 -21.21 -5.94
C ARG A 60 -4.53 -20.10 -6.55
N SER A 61 -4.09 -19.50 -7.64
CA SER A 61 -4.81 -18.40 -8.32
C SER A 61 -6.22 -18.76 -8.82
N THR A 62 -6.49 -20.04 -9.11
CA THR A 62 -7.79 -20.49 -9.64
C THR A 62 -8.66 -21.25 -8.64
N ALA A 63 -8.14 -21.60 -7.46
CA ALA A 63 -8.86 -22.44 -6.51
C ALA A 63 -9.62 -21.57 -5.50
N MET A 64 -10.88 -21.90 -5.23
CA MET A 64 -11.64 -21.32 -4.11
C MET A 64 -11.17 -21.93 -2.78
N VAL A 65 -9.86 -21.92 -2.55
CA VAL A 65 -9.18 -22.42 -1.36
C VAL A 65 -8.55 -21.22 -0.66
N ARG A 66 -8.83 -21.08 0.63
CA ARG A 66 -8.25 -20.05 1.49
C ARG A 66 -7.79 -20.72 2.78
N VAL A 67 -6.51 -20.57 3.09
CA VAL A 67 -5.91 -21.04 4.35
C VAL A 67 -5.75 -19.82 5.25
N VAL A 68 -6.30 -19.89 6.46
CA VAL A 68 -6.33 -18.76 7.39
C VAL A 68 -5.69 -19.16 8.70
N LEU A 69 -4.84 -18.28 9.22
CA LEU A 69 -4.35 -18.31 10.58
C LEU A 69 -4.81 -17.01 11.25
N SER A 70 -5.65 -17.11 12.28
CA SER A 70 -6.19 -15.94 13.01
C SER A 70 -5.89 -16.05 14.50
N TRP A 71 -5.52 -14.95 15.13
CA TRP A 71 -5.22 -14.93 16.57
C TRP A 71 -5.75 -13.68 17.24
N GLU A 72 -6.08 -13.77 18.53
CA GLU A 72 -6.44 -12.61 19.37
C GLU A 72 -5.24 -12.14 20.21
N TRP A 73 -4.53 -13.07 20.87
CA TRP A 73 -3.48 -12.70 21.83
C TRP A 73 -2.08 -13.15 21.41
N SER A 74 -1.97 -14.31 20.76
CA SER A 74 -0.67 -14.87 20.35
C SER A 74 -0.80 -15.79 19.14
N VAL A 75 0.26 -15.84 18.34
CA VAL A 75 0.35 -16.75 17.18
C VAL A 75 0.37 -18.21 17.64
N GLU A 76 0.81 -18.50 18.86
CA GLU A 76 0.82 -19.83 19.48
C GLU A 76 -0.60 -20.37 19.70
N ALA A 77 -1.53 -19.50 20.09
CA ALA A 77 -2.92 -19.84 20.31
C ALA A 77 -3.79 -19.55 19.08
N ALA A 78 -3.19 -19.29 17.92
CA ALA A 78 -3.93 -18.98 16.70
C ALA A 78 -4.79 -20.18 16.24
N ASP A 79 -5.97 -19.86 15.72
CA ASP A 79 -6.85 -20.79 15.03
C ASP A 79 -6.38 -20.95 13.58
N PHE A 80 -6.18 -22.19 13.16
CA PHE A 80 -5.84 -22.55 11.79
C PHE A 80 -7.07 -23.16 11.11
N SER A 81 -7.46 -22.61 9.97
CA SER A 81 -8.60 -23.09 9.19
C SER A 81 -8.29 -23.14 7.70
N VAL A 82 -8.91 -24.10 7.01
CA VAL A 82 -8.93 -24.18 5.55
C VAL A 82 -10.37 -24.07 5.10
N HIS A 83 -10.64 -23.08 4.25
CA HIS A 83 -11.93 -22.88 3.60
C HIS A 83 -11.79 -23.28 2.14
N SER A 84 -12.56 -24.26 1.70
CA SER A 84 -12.49 -24.80 0.35
C SER A 84 -13.86 -25.26 -0.12
N LEU A 85 -14.13 -25.08 -1.42
CA LEU A 85 -15.26 -25.75 -2.06
C LEU A 85 -14.95 -27.19 -2.48
N GLU A 86 -13.67 -27.50 -2.65
CA GLU A 86 -13.20 -28.86 -2.91
C GLU A 86 -13.17 -29.66 -1.59
N PRO A 87 -13.67 -30.90 -1.57
CA PRO A 87 -13.52 -31.77 -0.42
C PRO A 87 -12.05 -32.13 -0.23
N ASP A 88 -11.53 -31.89 0.98
CA ASP A 88 -10.17 -32.23 1.40
C ASP A 88 -9.06 -31.77 0.43
N PRO A 89 -8.89 -30.44 0.23
CA PRO A 89 -7.92 -29.88 -0.73
C PRO A 89 -6.46 -30.18 -0.39
N PHE A 90 -6.19 -30.64 0.83
CA PHE A 90 -4.88 -31.00 1.35
C PHE A 90 -4.98 -32.27 2.20
N THR A 91 -3.95 -33.10 2.12
CA THR A 91 -3.75 -34.24 3.00
C THR A 91 -3.41 -33.79 4.43
N PRO A 92 -3.57 -34.65 5.45
CA PRO A 92 -3.21 -34.32 6.82
C PRO A 92 -1.75 -33.86 7.00
N ASP A 93 -0.80 -34.46 6.29
CA ASP A 93 0.61 -34.09 6.36
C ASP A 93 0.86 -32.70 5.75
N GLU A 94 0.18 -32.37 4.65
CA GLU A 94 0.24 -31.05 4.01
C GLU A 94 -0.35 -29.97 4.90
N LEU A 95 -1.46 -30.26 5.61
CA LEU A 95 -2.05 -29.35 6.59
C LEU A 95 -1.08 -29.02 7.73
N VAL A 96 -0.35 -30.01 8.25
CA VAL A 96 0.67 -29.79 9.29
C VAL A 96 1.82 -28.92 8.77
N VAL A 97 2.23 -29.11 7.52
CA VAL A 97 3.27 -28.29 6.87
C VAL A 97 2.79 -26.85 6.68
N LEU A 98 1.57 -26.66 6.16
CA LEU A 98 0.91 -25.36 5.98
C LEU A 98 0.79 -24.61 7.29
N GLU A 99 0.21 -25.22 8.32
CA GLU A 99 0.01 -24.59 9.62
C GLU A 99 1.34 -24.17 10.24
N ARG A 100 2.34 -25.07 10.24
CA ARG A 100 3.66 -24.78 10.79
C ARG A 100 4.32 -23.60 10.07
N TRP A 101 4.23 -23.58 8.74
CA TRP A 101 4.76 -22.46 7.95
C TRP A 101 4.01 -21.17 8.25
N MET A 102 2.67 -21.18 8.28
CA MET A 102 1.87 -19.98 8.57
C MET A 102 2.18 -19.40 9.95
N ARG A 103 2.31 -20.24 10.99
CA ARG A 103 2.69 -19.79 12.34
C ARG A 103 4.11 -19.19 12.35
N ALA A 104 5.06 -19.81 11.64
CA ALA A 104 6.42 -19.27 11.54
C ALA A 104 6.47 -17.93 10.81
N SER A 105 5.72 -17.80 9.71
CA SER A 105 5.60 -16.58 8.93
C SER A 105 4.91 -15.47 9.71
N ALA A 106 3.80 -15.77 10.41
CA ALA A 106 3.10 -14.81 11.26
C ALA A 106 4.00 -14.24 12.37
N ARG A 107 4.81 -15.08 13.03
CA ARG A 107 5.80 -14.61 14.02
C ARG A 107 6.84 -13.68 13.41
N ARG A 108 7.36 -14.06 12.24
CA ARG A 108 8.38 -13.26 11.53
C ARG A 108 7.82 -11.90 11.13
N LEU A 109 6.61 -11.87 10.56
CA LEU A 109 5.92 -10.65 10.16
C LEU A 109 5.63 -9.76 11.39
N ALA A 110 5.10 -10.34 12.47
CA ALA A 110 4.86 -9.61 13.71
C ALA A 110 6.16 -9.01 14.31
N SER A 111 7.28 -9.72 14.23
CA SER A 111 8.58 -9.20 14.68
C SER A 111 9.20 -8.15 13.76
N ALA A 112 8.69 -8.04 12.53
CA ALA A 112 9.22 -7.15 11.50
C ALA A 112 8.29 -5.96 11.20
N ASP A 113 7.17 -5.79 11.92
CA ASP A 113 6.13 -4.80 11.64
C ASP A 113 6.70 -3.38 11.44
N ASP A 114 7.47 -2.88 12.41
CA ASP A 114 8.14 -1.58 12.32
C ASP A 114 9.11 -1.48 11.12
N ALA A 115 9.81 -2.58 10.81
CA ALA A 115 10.74 -2.64 9.69
C ALA A 115 10.00 -2.65 8.34
N VAL A 116 8.81 -3.26 8.29
CA VAL A 116 7.93 -3.24 7.11
C VAL A 116 7.47 -1.81 6.85
N GLU A 117 6.92 -1.13 7.85
CA GLU A 117 6.45 0.26 7.69
C GLU A 117 7.59 1.21 7.33
N ALA A 118 8.78 1.04 7.92
CA ALA A 118 9.95 1.83 7.56
C ALA A 118 10.40 1.60 6.11
N ALA A 119 10.40 0.33 5.65
CA ALA A 119 10.76 0.00 4.27
C ALA A 119 9.73 0.53 3.27
N VAL A 120 8.44 0.42 3.57
CA VAL A 120 7.34 0.94 2.75
C VAL A 120 7.42 2.46 2.63
N THR A 121 7.61 3.15 3.76
CA THR A 121 7.79 4.62 3.79
C THR A 121 8.95 5.05 2.89
N ARG A 122 10.11 4.38 3.01
CA ARG A 122 11.27 4.64 2.15
C ARG A 122 10.94 4.47 0.66
N VAL A 123 10.26 3.39 0.29
CA VAL A 123 9.88 3.12 -1.12
C VAL A 123 9.01 4.25 -1.66
N VAL A 124 8.01 4.67 -0.89
CA VAL A 124 7.14 5.78 -1.28
C VAL A 124 7.94 7.07 -1.42
N ASP A 125 8.79 7.41 -0.45
CA ASP A 125 9.59 8.64 -0.48
C ASP A 125 10.60 8.65 -1.65
N ASP A 126 11.26 7.53 -1.95
CA ASP A 126 12.17 7.39 -3.09
C ASP A 126 11.43 7.63 -4.41
N VAL A 127 10.26 7.00 -4.59
CA VAL A 127 9.46 7.11 -5.82
C VAL A 127 8.86 8.50 -6.00
N VAL A 128 8.35 9.10 -4.93
CA VAL A 128 7.86 10.49 -4.91
C VAL A 128 8.98 11.48 -5.19
N SER A 129 10.22 11.15 -4.82
CA SER A 129 11.42 11.92 -5.19
C SER A 129 11.87 11.69 -6.64
N GLY A 130 11.13 10.89 -7.41
CA GLY A 130 11.37 10.63 -8.82
C GLY A 130 12.23 9.41 -9.13
N LEU A 131 12.66 8.62 -8.13
CA LEU A 131 13.54 7.47 -8.34
C LEU A 131 12.76 6.25 -8.85
N ASP A 132 13.23 5.63 -9.94
CA ASP A 132 12.73 4.32 -10.42
C ASP A 132 13.39 3.13 -9.71
N ARG A 133 14.24 3.39 -8.72
CA ARG A 133 14.88 2.37 -7.91
C ARG A 133 14.93 2.79 -6.44
N SER A 134 14.29 2.01 -5.58
CA SER A 134 14.42 2.13 -4.12
C SER A 134 15.30 1.00 -3.59
N ALA A 135 16.32 1.36 -2.81
CA ALA A 135 17.20 0.39 -2.19
C ALA A 135 17.48 0.77 -0.73
N PRO A 136 17.72 -0.22 0.16
CA PRO A 136 18.13 0.06 1.52
C PRO A 136 19.40 0.92 1.54
N PRO A 137 19.52 1.86 2.50
CA PRO A 137 20.71 2.67 2.61
C PRO A 137 21.91 1.74 2.77
N ARG A 138 22.85 1.82 1.82
CA ARG A 138 24.14 1.15 1.90
C ARG A 138 24.92 1.81 3.04
N SER A 139 24.70 1.34 4.25
CA SER A 139 25.43 1.83 5.40
C SER A 139 26.93 1.64 5.10
N GLY A 140 27.68 2.74 4.99
CA GLY A 140 29.15 2.75 4.96
C GLY A 140 29.79 2.28 6.28
N VAL A 141 28.99 1.64 7.12
CA VAL A 141 29.30 1.02 8.40
C VAL A 141 28.78 -0.42 8.26
N PRO A 142 29.57 -1.46 8.55
CA PRO A 142 29.16 -2.85 8.38
C PRO A 142 28.06 -3.16 9.41
N ARG A 143 26.83 -2.89 9.01
CA ARG A 143 25.62 -3.36 9.67
C ARG A 143 24.64 -3.86 8.62
N ALA A 144 25.15 -4.55 7.59
CA ALA A 144 24.40 -5.69 7.10
C ALA A 144 24.13 -6.54 8.34
N VAL A 145 22.88 -6.59 8.79
CA VAL A 145 22.50 -7.45 9.91
C VAL A 145 23.00 -8.84 9.53
N GLU A 146 23.96 -9.39 10.30
CA GLU A 146 24.50 -10.71 10.00
C GLU A 146 23.35 -11.69 9.79
N GLY A 147 23.29 -12.30 8.61
CA GLY A 147 22.20 -13.18 8.23
C GLY A 147 21.03 -12.53 7.47
N SER A 148 21.15 -11.31 6.94
CA SER A 148 20.22 -10.74 5.96
C SER A 148 20.66 -10.99 4.50
N SER A 149 19.71 -10.90 3.57
CA SER A 149 19.87 -11.00 2.12
C SER A 149 18.94 -9.99 1.44
N ILE A 150 19.15 -9.72 0.16
CA ILE A 150 18.31 -8.80 -0.60
C ILE A 150 17.24 -9.57 -1.38
N GLY A 151 15.98 -9.26 -1.09
CA GLY A 151 14.83 -9.62 -1.92
C GLY A 151 14.49 -8.47 -2.86
N THR A 152 13.98 -8.77 -4.05
CA THR A 152 13.65 -7.76 -5.06
C THR A 152 12.22 -7.89 -5.54
N ALA A 153 11.56 -6.75 -5.78
CA ALA A 153 10.26 -6.67 -6.42
C ALA A 153 10.28 -5.58 -7.51
N VAL A 154 9.46 -5.75 -8.54
CA VAL A 154 9.18 -4.70 -9.52
C VAL A 154 7.75 -4.25 -9.28
N LEU A 155 7.55 -2.98 -8.96
CA LEU A 155 6.24 -2.40 -8.66
C LEU A 155 5.82 -1.46 -9.79
N GLY A 156 4.59 -1.62 -10.28
CA GLY A 156 4.01 -0.73 -11.26
C GLY A 156 3.27 0.42 -10.60
N THR A 157 3.49 1.65 -11.04
CA THR A 157 2.88 2.82 -10.41
C THR A 157 2.66 3.98 -11.37
N ARG A 158 1.73 4.87 -11.01
CA ARG A 158 1.56 6.18 -11.64
C ARG A 158 2.00 7.32 -10.73
N VAL A 159 2.68 7.06 -9.62
CA VAL A 159 3.21 8.14 -8.76
C VAL A 159 4.18 9.01 -9.57
N ALA A 160 3.89 10.30 -9.62
CA ALA A 160 4.75 11.31 -10.22
C ALA A 160 5.98 11.55 -9.36
N GLY A 161 7.11 11.87 -10.01
CA GLY A 161 8.20 12.56 -9.33
C GLY A 161 7.82 14.03 -9.03
N PRO A 162 8.73 14.80 -8.42
CA PRO A 162 8.48 16.21 -8.14
C PRO A 162 8.25 16.99 -9.43
N ASP A 163 7.23 17.85 -9.43
CA ASP A 163 7.00 18.80 -10.51
C ASP A 163 7.89 20.03 -10.29
N GLU A 164 9.00 20.12 -11.04
CA GLU A 164 9.94 21.24 -10.97
C GLU A 164 9.34 22.58 -11.39
N THR A 165 8.19 22.56 -12.06
CA THR A 165 7.49 23.77 -12.53
C THR A 165 6.38 24.24 -11.60
N SER A 166 5.96 23.39 -10.66
CA SER A 166 4.95 23.72 -9.65
C SER A 166 5.59 24.45 -8.46
N PRO A 167 4.97 25.52 -7.93
CA PRO A 167 5.38 26.12 -6.66
C PRO A 167 5.16 25.18 -5.47
N HIS A 168 4.37 24.12 -5.65
CA HIS A 168 4.04 23.11 -4.64
C HIS A 168 4.62 21.75 -5.07
N GLY A 169 5.87 21.49 -4.70
CA GLY A 169 6.59 20.28 -5.11
C GLY A 169 6.01 18.97 -4.53
N ARG A 170 5.41 19.02 -3.33
CA ARG A 170 4.70 17.90 -2.70
C ARG A 170 3.51 18.40 -1.88
N VAL A 171 2.35 17.81 -2.13
CA VAL A 171 1.11 18.07 -1.39
C VAL A 171 0.66 16.77 -0.73
N ASP A 172 0.38 16.82 0.58
CA ASP A 172 -0.15 15.68 1.32
C ASP A 172 -1.63 15.91 1.65
N VAL A 173 -2.41 14.84 1.60
CA VAL A 173 -3.80 14.82 2.04
C VAL A 173 -3.82 14.38 3.50
N ARG A 174 -4.54 15.12 4.35
CA ARG A 174 -4.67 14.84 5.78
C ARG A 174 -6.13 14.81 6.18
N LEU A 175 -6.43 13.99 7.18
CA LEU A 175 -7.73 13.97 7.87
C LEU A 175 -7.61 14.85 9.12
N PRO A 176 -8.19 16.05 9.16
CA PRO A 176 -8.12 16.92 10.34
C PRO A 176 -8.89 16.32 11.53
N ASP A 177 -9.97 15.58 11.27
CA ASP A 177 -10.69 14.79 12.26
C ASP A 177 -10.79 13.33 11.77
N PRO A 178 -10.12 12.36 12.43
CA PRO A 178 -10.26 10.93 12.10
C PRO A 178 -11.69 10.39 12.24
N GLY A 179 -12.55 11.08 13.00
CA GLY A 179 -13.97 10.76 13.16
C GLY A 179 -14.84 11.21 11.99
N ASP A 180 -14.33 12.09 11.12
CA ASP A 180 -14.98 12.54 9.89
C ASP A 180 -14.09 12.22 8.66
N PRO A 181 -14.07 10.96 8.20
CA PRO A 181 -13.34 10.58 6.98
C PRO A 181 -13.92 11.25 5.73
N GLY A 182 -15.07 11.93 5.84
CA GLY A 182 -15.67 12.69 4.76
C GLY A 182 -14.96 14.01 4.47
N HIS A 183 -14.13 14.51 5.39
CA HIS A 183 -13.43 15.79 5.24
C HIS A 183 -11.92 15.62 5.23
N GLU A 184 -11.30 16.07 4.14
CA GLU A 184 -9.87 15.98 3.91
C GLU A 184 -9.30 17.36 3.58
N VAL A 185 -8.05 17.60 3.98
CA VAL A 185 -7.32 18.83 3.69
C VAL A 185 -6.06 18.53 2.88
N LEU A 186 -5.79 19.36 1.88
CA LEU A 186 -4.60 19.30 1.04
C LEU A 186 -3.59 20.33 1.52
N VAL A 187 -2.40 19.88 1.91
CA VAL A 187 -1.39 20.71 2.57
C VAL A 187 -0.06 20.60 1.85
N ASP A 188 0.55 21.74 1.55
CA ASP A 188 1.93 21.81 1.07
C ASP A 188 2.89 21.27 2.14
N VAL A 189 3.66 20.26 1.81
CA VAL A 189 4.57 19.60 2.77
C VAL A 189 5.71 20.52 3.22
N SER A 190 6.21 21.36 2.32
CA SER A 190 7.37 22.21 2.58
C SER A 190 7.04 23.41 3.46
N THR A 191 5.84 23.96 3.30
CA THR A 191 5.41 25.18 4.01
C THR A 191 4.38 24.91 5.11
N GLY A 192 3.76 23.73 5.11
CA GLY A 192 2.62 23.42 5.98
C GLY A 192 1.35 24.20 5.62
N ARG A 193 1.35 24.90 4.48
CA ARG A 193 0.24 25.75 4.05
C ARG A 193 -0.94 24.90 3.58
N LEU A 194 -2.14 25.22 4.06
CA LEU A 194 -3.39 24.68 3.56
C LEU A 194 -3.68 25.23 2.16
N LEU A 195 -3.89 24.33 1.20
CA LEU A 195 -4.14 24.66 -0.21
C LEU A 195 -5.61 24.47 -0.59
N GLY A 196 -6.29 23.51 0.04
CA GLY A 196 -7.71 23.28 -0.20
C GLY A 196 -8.28 22.11 0.60
N HIS A 197 -9.54 21.82 0.32
CA HIS A 197 -10.34 20.81 0.99
C HIS A 197 -11.00 19.89 -0.02
N ARG A 198 -11.15 18.63 0.37
CA ARG A 198 -12.07 17.69 -0.27
C ARG A 198 -13.14 17.30 0.74
N THR A 199 -14.40 17.40 0.34
CA THR A 199 -15.54 16.97 1.14
C THR A 199 -16.33 15.92 0.37
N THR A 200 -16.57 14.78 1.01
CA THR A 200 -17.49 13.76 0.55
C THR A 200 -18.92 14.21 0.82
N LEU A 201 -19.72 14.30 -0.24
CA LEU A 201 -21.13 14.61 -0.16
C LEU A 201 -21.89 13.30 0.03
N ALA A 202 -22.64 13.21 1.12
CA ALA A 202 -23.49 12.07 1.42
C ALA A 202 -24.97 12.46 1.36
N ASP A 203 -25.81 11.51 0.95
CA ASP A 203 -27.26 11.59 0.97
C ASP A 203 -27.77 10.40 1.77
N GLU A 204 -28.58 10.64 2.80
CA GLU A 204 -29.02 9.62 3.78
C GLU A 204 -27.89 8.76 4.40
N GLY A 205 -26.64 9.27 4.38
CA GLY A 205 -25.45 8.55 4.87
C GLY A 205 -24.66 7.82 3.78
N ASP A 206 -25.18 7.74 2.56
CA ASP A 206 -24.50 7.13 1.41
C ASP A 206 -23.72 8.17 0.61
N PRO A 207 -22.41 7.98 0.39
CA PRO A 207 -21.59 8.92 -0.37
C PRO A 207 -21.98 8.90 -1.86
N TRP A 208 -22.33 10.07 -2.42
CA TRP A 208 -22.79 10.18 -3.81
C TRP A 208 -21.89 11.07 -4.70
N ALA A 209 -21.10 11.97 -4.11
CA ALA A 209 -20.17 12.83 -4.85
C ALA A 209 -19.03 13.36 -3.96
N PHE A 210 -18.06 14.02 -4.60
CA PHE A 210 -16.98 14.75 -3.92
C PHE A 210 -16.98 16.21 -4.39
N ARG A 211 -16.59 17.11 -3.49
CA ARG A 211 -16.40 18.53 -3.78
C ARG A 211 -15.00 18.94 -3.36
N TYR A 212 -14.30 19.64 -4.25
CA TYR A 212 -13.02 20.27 -3.98
C TYR A 212 -13.22 21.78 -3.83
N VAL A 213 -12.55 22.38 -2.86
CA VAL A 213 -12.61 23.83 -2.59
C VAL A 213 -11.20 24.33 -2.29
N VAL A 214 -10.73 25.35 -3.02
CA VAL A 214 -9.46 26.02 -2.75
C VAL A 214 -9.60 26.83 -1.45
N ALA A 215 -8.60 26.75 -0.56
CA ALA A 215 -8.70 27.34 0.79
C ALA A 215 -9.00 28.86 0.75
N GLU A 216 -8.38 29.59 -0.17
CA GLU A 216 -8.61 31.04 -0.36
C GLU A 216 -10.05 31.35 -0.82
N ALA A 217 -10.68 30.43 -1.57
CA ALA A 217 -12.07 30.60 -2.02
C ALA A 217 -13.07 30.37 -0.88
N ASP A 218 -12.75 29.48 0.06
CA ASP A 218 -13.58 29.23 1.24
C ASP A 218 -13.57 30.42 2.20
N GLU A 219 -12.40 31.06 2.38
CA GLU A 219 -12.26 32.28 3.19
C GLU A 219 -12.97 33.50 2.58
N ALA A 220 -13.08 33.57 1.26
CA ALA A 220 -13.69 34.69 0.54
C ALA A 220 -15.22 34.59 0.37
N GLY A 221 -15.82 33.39 0.53
CA GLY A 221 -17.27 33.19 0.41
C GLY A 221 -17.84 33.34 -1.02
N GLU A 222 -16.99 33.44 -2.04
CA GLU A 222 -17.36 33.57 -3.46
C GLU A 222 -16.72 32.46 -4.31
N ALA A 223 -17.37 32.11 -5.42
CA ALA A 223 -16.81 31.21 -6.43
C ALA A 223 -15.63 31.94 -7.10
N VAL A 224 -14.42 31.68 -6.63
CA VAL A 224 -13.22 32.26 -7.22
C VAL A 224 -13.02 31.64 -8.60
N ASP A 225 -12.95 32.48 -9.63
CA ASP A 225 -12.54 32.05 -10.97
C ASP A 225 -11.19 31.31 -10.88
N ASP A 226 -10.97 30.32 -11.75
CA ASP A 226 -9.81 29.39 -11.79
C ASP A 226 -8.43 30.08 -11.92
N ASP A 227 -8.38 31.41 -11.89
CA ASP A 227 -7.20 32.29 -11.96
C ASP A 227 -7.00 32.99 -10.60
N THR A 228 -6.77 32.18 -9.55
CA THR A 228 -6.57 32.65 -8.17
C THR A 228 -5.18 33.28 -7.98
N THR A 229 -5.09 34.27 -7.08
CA THR A 229 -3.86 34.98 -6.69
C THR A 229 -2.74 34.06 -6.13
N SER A 230 -3.07 32.82 -5.73
CA SER A 230 -2.12 31.79 -5.30
C SER A 230 -1.62 30.87 -6.42
N GLY A 231 -2.23 30.91 -7.61
CA GLY A 231 -1.92 29.99 -8.69
C GLY A 231 -2.36 28.54 -8.43
N VAL A 232 -3.33 28.31 -7.53
CA VAL A 232 -3.89 26.98 -7.22
C VAL A 232 -5.32 26.90 -7.75
N SER A 233 -5.55 25.96 -8.67
CA SER A 233 -6.86 25.69 -9.27
C SER A 233 -7.56 24.47 -8.64
N THR A 234 -8.84 24.30 -8.94
CA THR A 234 -9.56 23.07 -8.54
C THR A 234 -8.97 21.84 -9.21
N ALA A 235 -8.48 21.98 -10.45
CA ALA A 235 -7.82 20.90 -11.17
C ALA A 235 -6.53 20.44 -10.48
N ASP A 236 -5.79 21.35 -9.85
CA ASP A 236 -4.59 21.01 -9.07
C ASP A 236 -4.95 20.19 -7.84
N LEU A 237 -6.02 20.56 -7.11
CA LEU A 237 -6.49 19.80 -5.95
C LEU A 237 -6.89 18.37 -6.34
N VAL A 238 -7.61 18.21 -7.46
CA VAL A 238 -7.98 16.89 -8.00
C VAL A 238 -6.72 16.09 -8.33
N HIS A 239 -5.77 16.70 -9.05
CA HIS A 239 -4.53 16.04 -9.41
C HIS A 239 -3.70 15.60 -8.19
N TRP A 240 -3.54 16.46 -7.18
CA TRP A 240 -2.79 16.13 -5.97
C TRP A 240 -3.48 15.05 -5.13
N HIS A 241 -4.82 15.04 -5.09
CA HIS A 241 -5.58 13.98 -4.45
C HIS A 241 -5.43 12.65 -5.20
N ASP A 242 -5.47 12.64 -6.53
CA ASP A 242 -5.18 11.43 -7.32
C ASP A 242 -3.76 10.92 -7.04
N GLN A 243 -2.75 11.80 -6.97
CA GLN A 243 -1.39 11.41 -6.58
C GLN A 243 -1.30 10.90 -5.13
N HIS A 244 -2.16 11.36 -4.22
CA HIS A 244 -2.27 10.78 -2.88
C HIS A 244 -2.77 9.33 -2.93
N ILE A 245 -3.83 9.05 -3.68
CA ILE A 245 -4.34 7.69 -3.87
C ILE A 245 -3.27 6.80 -4.50
N GLN A 246 -2.56 7.27 -5.54
CA GLN A 246 -1.49 6.48 -6.17
C GLN A 246 -0.35 6.16 -5.20
N ARG A 247 -0.02 7.07 -4.26
CA ARG A 247 0.98 6.83 -3.22
C ARG A 247 0.50 5.81 -2.19
N GLN A 248 -0.77 5.82 -1.81
CA GLN A 248 -1.36 4.81 -0.93
C GLN A 248 -1.34 3.42 -1.60
N MET A 249 -1.74 3.34 -2.86
CA MET A 249 -1.67 2.09 -3.63
C MET A 249 -0.23 1.56 -3.73
N LEU A 250 0.75 2.43 -4.01
CA LEU A 250 2.17 2.05 -4.03
C LEU A 250 2.64 1.54 -2.65
N ALA A 251 2.20 2.17 -1.57
CA ALA A 251 2.53 1.73 -0.21
C ALA A 251 1.99 0.33 0.07
N ASP A 252 0.76 0.06 -0.34
CA ASP A 252 0.13 -1.26 -0.20
C ASP A 252 0.82 -2.33 -1.05
N ASP A 253 1.18 -2.02 -2.30
CA ASP A 253 1.93 -2.92 -3.17
C ASP A 253 3.32 -3.23 -2.61
N ALA A 254 4.02 -2.21 -2.10
CA ALA A 254 5.32 -2.38 -1.46
C ALA A 254 5.23 -3.24 -0.19
N ARG A 255 4.20 -3.02 0.63
CA ARG A 255 3.93 -3.82 1.83
C ARG A 255 3.66 -5.26 1.45
N GLN A 256 2.79 -5.49 0.47
CA GLN A 256 2.42 -6.81 -0.01
C GLN A 256 3.65 -7.57 -0.54
N ALA A 257 4.50 -6.91 -1.34
CA ALA A 257 5.74 -7.49 -1.82
C ALA A 257 6.69 -7.89 -0.68
N LEU A 258 6.88 -7.00 0.30
CA LEU A 258 7.74 -7.30 1.45
C LEU A 258 7.18 -8.43 2.32
N VAL A 259 5.88 -8.49 2.54
CA VAL A 259 5.21 -9.57 3.28
C VAL A 259 5.48 -10.93 2.62
N HIS A 260 5.40 -11.02 1.29
CA HIS A 260 5.71 -12.25 0.56
C HIS A 260 7.17 -12.66 0.73
N LEU A 261 8.09 -11.72 0.51
CA LEU A 261 9.52 -11.98 0.61
C LEU A 261 9.92 -12.40 2.04
N LEU A 262 9.34 -11.76 3.07
CA LEU A 262 9.54 -12.16 4.46
C LEU A 262 8.98 -13.56 4.74
N ALA A 263 7.85 -13.94 4.14
CA ALA A 263 7.27 -15.28 4.26
C ALA A 263 8.02 -16.34 3.42
N GLY A 264 8.98 -15.94 2.59
CA GLY A 264 9.77 -16.82 1.74
C GLY A 264 9.17 -17.13 0.37
N LEU A 265 8.09 -16.43 0.03
CA LEU A 265 7.45 -16.49 -1.28
C LEU A 265 8.15 -15.52 -2.23
N ASP A 266 7.97 -15.74 -3.52
CA ASP A 266 8.37 -14.73 -4.50
C ASP A 266 7.42 -13.53 -4.36
N ALA A 267 7.93 -12.31 -4.61
CA ALA A 267 7.08 -11.12 -4.60
C ALA A 267 5.97 -11.31 -5.65
N PRO A 268 4.72 -10.94 -5.35
CA PRO A 268 3.63 -11.08 -6.32
C PRO A 268 4.00 -10.29 -7.57
N ALA A 269 3.66 -10.83 -8.74
CA ALA A 269 3.77 -10.06 -9.96
C ALA A 269 2.93 -8.79 -9.76
N SER A 270 3.57 -7.61 -9.77
CA SER A 270 2.83 -6.37 -9.70
C SER A 270 1.79 -6.41 -10.81
N VAL A 271 0.52 -6.27 -10.42
CA VAL A 271 -0.59 -6.20 -11.37
C VAL A 271 -0.29 -5.02 -12.27
N GLY A 272 0.21 -5.31 -13.48
CA GLY A 272 0.36 -4.31 -14.51
C GLY A 272 -1.03 -3.87 -14.92
N TYR A 273 -1.53 -2.78 -14.35
CA TYR A 273 -2.75 -2.14 -14.81
C TYR A 273 -2.46 -1.51 -16.19
N ARG A 274 -2.40 -2.35 -17.22
CA ARG A 274 -2.47 -1.91 -18.61
C ARG A 274 -3.82 -1.23 -18.77
N GLY A 275 -3.76 0.09 -18.98
CA GLY A 275 -4.93 0.92 -19.27
C GLY A 275 -5.58 0.54 -20.59
#